data_AF-B9T6V7-F1
#
_entry.id   AF-B9T6V7-F1
#
_cell.length_a   1.000
_cell.length_b   1.000
_cell.length_c   1.000
_cell.angle_alpha   90.00
_cell.angle_beta   90.00
_cell.angle_gamma   90.00
#
_symmetry.space_group_name_H-M   'P 1'
#
loop_
_entity.id
_entity.type
_entity.pdbx_description
1 polymer ?
#
loop_
_entity_poly.entity_id
_entity_poly.type
_entity_poly.pdbx_seq_one_letter_code
_entity_poly.pdbx_strand_id
1 'polypeptide(L)'
;MYGPYGQRLLVKDIMFQFNELLWKGPERVQYFLWLCFHDKLLTNHERVRWRMSDQSSCAQCTGDVEAIHHILRDCPSSMAVWLKILPMCHWQTFLSLSVEQWLLYNLLNEDGVATSIKWKTLFGTACWMLWKFRNATLF
;
A
#
# COMPACT_ATOMS: atom_id res chain seq x y z
N MET A 1 26.75 -3.60 -10.10
CA MET A 1 25.60 -4.53 -10.06
C MET A 1 25.48 -5.06 -8.64
N TYR A 2 24.58 -4.51 -7.82
CA TYR A 2 24.40 -4.96 -6.43
C TYR A 2 23.39 -6.10 -6.40
N GLY A 3 23.75 -7.23 -5.80
CA GLY A 3 22.89 -8.41 -5.68
C GLY A 3 21.67 -8.18 -4.76
N PRO A 4 20.75 -9.16 -4.67
CA PRO A 4 19.46 -9.05 -3.96
C PRO A 4 19.57 -8.69 -2.47
N TYR A 5 20.75 -8.90 -1.87
CA TYR A 5 21.04 -8.51 -0.48
C TYR A 5 21.34 -7.01 -0.30
N GLY A 6 21.88 -6.32 -1.31
CA GLY A 6 22.18 -4.89 -1.27
C GLY A 6 20.94 -4.01 -1.33
N GLN A 7 19.93 -4.45 -2.08
CA GLN A 7 18.63 -3.78 -2.17
C GLN A 7 17.86 -3.86 -0.83
N ARG A 8 18.04 -4.96 -0.08
CA ARG A 8 17.39 -5.20 1.23
C ARG A 8 17.93 -4.33 2.37
N LEU A 9 19.19 -3.89 2.28
CA LEU A 9 19.82 -2.96 3.23
C LEU A 9 19.35 -1.52 2.98
N LEU A 10 19.42 -1.07 1.72
CA LEU A 10 18.93 0.26 1.29
C LEU A 10 17.47 0.49 1.70
N VAL A 11 16.64 -0.55 1.55
CA VAL A 11 15.24 -0.56 1.97
C VAL A 11 15.05 -0.39 3.48
N LYS A 12 15.84 -1.09 4.29
CA LYS A 12 15.78 -0.97 5.75
C LYS A 12 16.19 0.43 6.19
N ASP A 13 17.19 1.00 5.53
CA ASP A 13 17.67 2.35 5.80
C ASP A 13 16.61 3.39 5.41
N ILE A 14 15.94 3.24 4.26
CA ILE A 14 14.83 4.11 3.83
C ILE A 14 13.64 4.00 4.79
N MET A 15 13.28 2.78 5.22
CA MET A 15 12.18 2.59 6.17
C MET A 15 12.53 3.07 7.57
N PHE A 16 13.77 2.91 8.02
CA PHE A 16 14.26 3.45 9.29
C PHE A 16 14.25 4.99 9.27
N GLN A 17 14.71 5.60 8.18
CA GLN A 17 14.60 7.04 7.94
C GLN A 17 13.14 7.51 7.86
N PHE A 18 12.26 6.72 7.24
CA PHE A 18 10.82 6.99 7.23
C PHE A 18 10.23 6.93 8.65
N ASN A 19 10.67 5.96 9.45
CA ASN A 19 10.22 5.73 10.82
C ASN A 19 10.54 6.89 11.77
N GLU A 20 11.73 7.47 11.64
CA GLU A 20 12.22 8.52 12.56
C GLU A 20 11.91 9.95 12.09
N LEU A 21 11.90 10.23 10.78
CA LEU A 21 11.93 11.61 10.29
C LEU A 21 10.69 12.04 9.48
N LEU A 22 9.94 11.12 8.89
CA LEU A 22 8.95 11.49 7.85
C LEU A 22 7.49 11.26 8.26
N TRP A 23 7.17 10.21 9.01
CA TRP A 23 5.80 9.92 9.44
C TRP A 23 5.47 10.57 10.79
N LYS A 24 4.39 11.36 10.84
CA LYS A 24 3.84 11.94 12.09
C LYS A 24 2.39 11.52 12.36
N GLY A 25 1.94 10.42 11.74
CA GLY A 25 0.59 9.89 11.92
C GLY A 25 0.53 8.80 13.00
N PRO A 26 -0.59 8.06 13.09
CA PRO A 26 -0.73 6.98 14.07
C PRO A 26 0.30 5.86 13.88
N GLU A 27 0.90 5.37 14.97
CA GLU A 27 1.90 4.29 14.96
C GLU A 27 1.38 3.00 14.32
N ARG A 28 0.08 2.70 14.49
CA ARG A 28 -0.54 1.52 13.87
C ARG A 28 -0.45 1.57 12.34
N VAL A 29 -0.66 2.75 11.75
CA VAL A 29 -0.59 2.93 10.29
C VAL A 29 0.85 2.80 9.82
N GLN A 30 1.80 3.31 10.61
CA GLN A 30 3.23 3.18 10.34
C GLN A 30 3.68 1.71 10.29
N TYR A 31 3.32 0.92 11.30
CA TYR A 31 3.62 -0.51 11.32
C TYR A 31 2.95 -1.26 10.16
N PHE A 32 1.71 -0.90 9.84
CA PHE A 32 1.02 -1.43 8.66
C PHE A 32 1.76 -1.13 7.35
N LEU A 33 2.21 0.12 7.14
CA LEU A 33 2.97 0.49 5.94
C LEU A 33 4.29 -0.29 5.85
N TRP A 34 4.93 -0.55 6.98
CA TRP A 34 6.11 -1.43 7.05
C TRP A 34 5.80 -2.86 6.60
N LEU A 35 4.66 -3.42 7.02
CA LEU A 35 4.21 -4.73 6.55
C LEU A 35 3.88 -4.73 5.05
N CYS A 36 3.22 -3.68 4.54
CA CYS A 36 2.94 -3.52 3.10
C CYS A 36 4.22 -3.56 2.28
N PHE A 37 5.23 -2.79 2.71
CA PHE A 37 6.50 -2.67 2.00
C PHE A 37 7.22 -4.02 1.89
N HIS A 38 7.18 -4.81 2.95
CA HIS A 38 7.85 -6.11 2.99
C HIS A 38 7.02 -7.26 2.42
N ASP A 39 5.85 -6.98 1.84
CA ASP A 39 4.90 -7.98 1.35
C ASP A 39 4.51 -9.01 2.42
N LYS A 40 4.33 -8.53 3.66
CA LYS A 40 4.07 -9.35 4.86
C LYS A 40 2.61 -9.30 5.33
N LEU A 41 1.72 -8.66 4.56
CA LEU A 41 0.30 -8.70 4.88
C LEU A 41 -0.30 -10.02 4.42
N LEU A 42 -1.18 -10.58 5.27
CA LEU A 42 -1.89 -11.80 4.94
C LEU A 42 -3.00 -11.54 3.92
N THR A 43 -2.65 -11.61 2.64
CA THR A 43 -3.57 -11.56 1.50
C THR A 43 -4.06 -12.95 1.13
N ASN A 44 -5.11 -13.08 0.32
CA ASN A 44 -5.54 -14.41 -0.15
C ASN A 44 -4.44 -15.10 -1.01
N HIS A 45 -3.62 -14.33 -1.74
CA HIS A 45 -2.44 -14.88 -2.41
C HIS A 45 -1.50 -15.58 -1.41
N GLU A 46 -1.16 -14.92 -0.30
CA GLU A 46 -0.30 -15.52 0.72
C GLU A 46 -1.00 -16.67 1.47
N ARG A 47 -2.33 -16.63 1.64
CA ARG A 47 -3.08 -17.77 2.22
C ARG A 47 -2.99 -19.01 1.35
N VAL A 48 -3.11 -18.88 0.03
CA VAL A 48 -2.92 -20.00 -0.90
C VAL A 48 -1.48 -20.50 -0.85
N ARG A 49 -0.51 -19.59 -0.83
CA ARG A 49 0.92 -19.94 -0.67
C ARG A 49 1.19 -20.75 0.59
N TRP A 50 0.51 -20.45 1.69
CA TRP A 50 0.62 -21.18 2.96
C TRP A 50 -0.37 -22.34 3.10
N ARG A 51 -1.09 -22.69 2.04
CA ARG A 51 -2.09 -23.79 2.01
C ARG A 51 -3.21 -23.64 3.05
N MET A 52 -3.58 -22.40 3.35
CA MET A 52 -4.67 -22.04 4.26
C MET A 52 -5.98 -21.73 3.51
N SER A 53 -5.93 -21.61 2.18
CA SER A 53 -7.07 -21.39 1.30
C SER A 53 -6.77 -22.01 -0.06
N ASP A 54 -7.81 -22.41 -0.79
CA ASP A 54 -7.70 -22.85 -2.19
C ASP A 54 -8.01 -21.71 -3.18
N GLN A 55 -8.49 -20.56 -2.67
CA GLN A 55 -8.89 -19.40 -3.47
C GLN A 55 -7.97 -18.21 -3.18
N SER A 56 -7.28 -17.74 -4.22
CA SER A 56 -6.46 -16.52 -4.19
C SER A 56 -7.20 -15.28 -4.65
N SER A 57 -8.46 -15.42 -5.09
CA SER A 57 -9.24 -14.32 -5.64
C SER A 57 -9.65 -13.29 -4.59
N CYS A 58 -9.77 -12.04 -5.01
CA CYS A 58 -10.35 -10.97 -4.21
C CYS A 58 -11.82 -11.26 -3.95
N ALA A 59 -12.28 -11.12 -2.71
CA ALA A 59 -13.71 -11.28 -2.39
C ALA A 59 -14.54 -10.04 -2.73
N GLN A 60 -13.89 -8.89 -2.95
CA GLN A 60 -14.56 -7.62 -3.23
C GLN A 60 -14.70 -7.32 -4.73
N CYS A 61 -14.02 -8.05 -5.61
CA CYS A 61 -14.19 -7.93 -7.05
C CYS A 61 -14.11 -9.28 -7.75
N THR A 62 -14.66 -9.37 -8.96
CA THR A 62 -14.74 -10.61 -9.72
C THR A 62 -13.40 -10.96 -10.36
N GLY A 63 -12.53 -11.67 -9.64
CA GLY A 63 -11.60 -12.64 -10.24
C GLY A 63 -10.10 -12.36 -10.19
N ASP A 64 -9.64 -11.18 -9.78
CA ASP A 64 -8.20 -10.92 -9.71
C ASP A 64 -7.54 -11.56 -8.48
N VAL A 65 -6.28 -11.97 -8.64
CA VAL A 65 -5.43 -12.45 -7.54
C VAL A 65 -5.29 -11.33 -6.52
N GLU A 66 -5.72 -11.62 -5.30
CA GLU A 66 -5.68 -10.66 -4.22
C GLU A 66 -4.26 -10.58 -3.64
N ALA A 67 -3.47 -9.69 -4.23
CA ALA A 67 -2.19 -9.25 -3.71
C ALA A 67 -2.32 -7.87 -3.03
N ILE A 68 -1.28 -7.42 -2.32
CA ILE A 68 -1.33 -6.15 -1.57
C ILE A 68 -1.67 -4.97 -2.48
N HIS A 69 -1.06 -4.91 -3.67
CA HIS A 69 -1.33 -3.86 -4.65
C HIS A 69 -2.78 -3.85 -5.13
N HIS A 70 -3.36 -5.03 -5.30
CA HIS A 70 -4.75 -5.14 -5.69
C HIS A 70 -5.64 -4.60 -4.57
N ILE A 71 -5.45 -5.05 -3.33
CA ILE A 71 -6.23 -4.56 -2.18
C ILE A 71 -6.11 -3.05 -2.02
N LEU A 72 -4.91 -2.48 -2.19
CA LEU A 72 -4.67 -1.08 -1.87
C LEU A 72 -4.88 -0.12 -3.04
N ARG A 73 -4.83 -0.58 -4.30
CA ARG A 73 -4.79 0.29 -5.47
C ARG A 73 -5.69 -0.19 -6.61
N ASP A 74 -5.50 -1.42 -7.06
CA ASP A 74 -6.05 -1.88 -8.35
C ASP A 74 -7.44 -2.49 -8.24
N CYS A 75 -7.87 -2.88 -7.03
CA CYS A 75 -9.25 -3.31 -6.79
C CYS A 75 -10.22 -2.18 -7.12
N PRO A 76 -11.31 -2.45 -7.88
CA PRO A 76 -12.33 -1.45 -8.19
C PRO A 76 -12.87 -0.70 -6.96
N SER A 77 -13.00 -1.39 -5.82
CA SER A 77 -13.41 -0.77 -4.55
C SER A 77 -12.42 0.29 -4.08
N SER A 78 -11.13 -0.04 -4.13
CA SER A 78 -10.03 0.85 -3.74
C SER A 78 -9.85 1.98 -4.73
N MET A 79 -9.95 1.70 -6.02
CA MET A 79 -9.88 2.69 -7.09
C MET A 79 -10.97 3.77 -6.93
N ALA A 80 -12.18 3.39 -6.51
CA ALA A 80 -13.26 4.33 -6.23
C ALA A 80 -12.94 5.31 -5.08
N VAL A 81 -12.14 4.91 -4.11
CA VAL A 81 -11.64 5.80 -3.04
C VAL A 81 -10.60 6.75 -3.60
N TRP A 82 -9.63 6.24 -4.37
CA TRP A 82 -8.59 7.08 -4.98
C TRP A 82 -9.16 8.11 -5.94
N LEU A 83 -10.21 7.80 -6.71
CA LEU A 83 -10.88 8.74 -7.62
C LEU A 83 -11.44 9.98 -6.91
N LYS A 84 -11.73 9.88 -5.61
CA LYS A 84 -12.25 11.00 -4.80
C LYS A 84 -11.15 11.86 -4.18
N ILE A 85 -9.94 11.32 -4.07
CA ILE A 85 -8.86 11.93 -3.27
C ILE A 85 -7.70 12.40 -4.17
N LEU A 86 -7.40 11.66 -5.24
CA LEU A 86 -6.25 11.90 -6.11
C LEU A 86 -6.66 12.68 -7.37
N PRO A 87 -6.10 13.87 -7.62
CA PRO A 87 -6.35 14.63 -8.85
C PRO A 87 -5.93 13.86 -10.10
N MET A 88 -6.69 14.04 -11.19
CA MET A 88 -6.51 13.31 -12.46
C MET A 88 -5.09 13.38 -13.03
N CYS A 89 -4.37 14.50 -12.83
CA CYS A 89 -3.01 14.67 -13.31
C CYS A 89 -1.98 13.69 -12.71
N HIS A 90 -2.26 13.08 -11.56
CA HIS A 90 -1.35 12.14 -10.91
C HIS A 90 -1.61 10.68 -11.25
N TRP A 91 -2.72 10.35 -11.93
CA TRP A 91 -3.18 8.98 -12.14
C TRP A 91 -2.22 8.13 -12.97
N GLN A 92 -1.64 8.70 -14.02
CA GLN A 92 -0.71 7.97 -14.89
C GLN A 92 0.51 7.48 -14.09
N THR A 93 1.10 8.35 -13.27
CA THR A 93 2.21 7.96 -12.39
C THR A 93 1.72 7.00 -11.31
N PHE A 94 0.56 7.25 -10.71
CA PHE A 94 0.03 6.42 -9.63
C PHE A 94 -0.17 4.94 -10.01
N LEU A 95 -0.65 4.67 -11.23
CA LEU A 95 -0.93 3.30 -11.69
C LEU A 95 0.27 2.58 -12.33
N SER A 96 1.30 3.31 -12.77
CA SER A 96 2.44 2.74 -13.51
C SER A 96 3.56 2.20 -12.61
N LEU A 97 3.56 2.53 -11.32
CA LEU A 97 4.62 2.16 -10.39
C LEU A 97 4.44 0.74 -9.83
N SER A 98 5.56 0.07 -9.52
CA SER A 98 5.53 -1.15 -8.70
C SER A 98 5.06 -0.85 -7.28
N VAL A 99 4.67 -1.85 -6.48
CA VAL A 99 4.18 -1.64 -5.10
C VAL A 99 5.18 -0.88 -4.24
N GLU A 100 6.44 -1.28 -4.31
CA GLU A 100 7.54 -0.67 -3.58
C GLU A 100 7.71 0.80 -3.98
N GLN A 101 7.81 1.04 -5.29
CA GLN A 101 7.96 2.38 -5.85
C GLN A 101 6.74 3.26 -5.57
N TRP A 102 5.54 2.69 -5.61
CA TRP A 102 4.28 3.37 -5.35
C TRP A 102 4.18 3.81 -3.90
N LEU A 103 4.53 2.94 -2.94
CA LEU A 103 4.59 3.30 -1.52
C LEU A 103 5.62 4.41 -1.29
N LEU A 104 6.84 4.26 -1.82
CA LEU A 104 7.90 5.27 -1.64
C LEU A 104 7.51 6.61 -2.27
N TYR A 105 7.05 6.61 -3.52
CA TYR A 105 6.65 7.82 -4.23
C TYR A 105 5.59 8.59 -3.45
N ASN A 106 4.54 7.93 -2.96
CA ASN A 106 3.46 8.60 -2.24
C ASN A 106 3.80 8.99 -0.80
N LEU A 107 4.75 8.31 -0.15
CA LEU A 107 5.17 8.60 1.21
C LEU A 107 6.27 9.66 1.30
N LEU A 108 7.11 9.76 0.26
CA LEU A 108 8.21 10.71 0.18
C LEU A 108 7.82 12.01 -0.53
N ASN A 109 6.79 12.00 -1.38
CA ASN A 109 6.36 13.23 -2.05
C ASN A 109 5.71 14.21 -1.08
N GLU A 110 6.12 15.46 -1.23
CA GLU A 110 5.51 16.62 -0.58
C GLU A 110 4.53 17.36 -1.52
N ASP A 111 4.46 16.96 -2.79
CA ASP A 111 3.52 17.50 -3.78
C ASP A 111 2.08 17.22 -3.32
N GLY A 112 1.53 18.21 -2.62
CA GLY A 112 0.27 18.11 -1.94
C GLY A 112 -0.88 18.25 -2.93
N VAL A 113 -1.79 17.27 -2.91
CA VAL A 113 -3.20 17.56 -3.18
C VAL A 113 -3.59 18.70 -2.24
N ALA A 114 -4.12 19.79 -2.79
CA ALA A 114 -4.49 21.00 -2.05
C ALA A 114 -5.54 20.70 -0.97
N THR A 115 -5.06 20.23 0.18
CA THR A 115 -5.87 19.81 1.33
C THR A 115 -5.21 20.33 2.60
N SER A 116 -5.98 20.46 3.67
CA SER A 116 -5.47 20.86 4.99
C SER A 116 -4.59 19.78 5.65
N ILE A 117 -4.50 18.58 5.04
CA ILE A 117 -3.80 17.41 5.57
C ILE A 117 -2.61 17.11 4.66
N LYS A 118 -1.45 16.80 5.24
CA LYS A 118 -0.27 16.40 4.46
C LYS A 118 -0.57 15.14 3.65
N TRP A 119 -0.22 15.13 2.36
CA TRP A 119 -0.50 14.03 1.42
C TRP A 119 -0.08 12.67 1.98
N LYS A 120 1.16 12.52 2.43
CA LYS A 120 1.66 11.27 3.02
C LYS A 120 0.75 10.71 4.12
N THR A 121 0.25 11.58 5.02
CA THR A 121 -0.64 11.17 6.11
C THR A 121 -1.99 10.69 5.57
N LEU A 122 -2.55 11.41 4.61
CA LEU A 122 -3.80 11.04 3.96
C LEU A 122 -3.66 9.71 3.22
N PHE A 123 -2.61 9.56 2.42
CA PHE A 123 -2.28 8.35 1.67
C PHE A 123 -2.12 7.14 2.61
N GLY A 124 -1.26 7.23 3.61
CA GLY A 124 -1.03 6.13 4.55
C GLY A 124 -2.29 5.74 5.31
N THR A 125 -3.09 6.71 5.72
CA THR A 125 -4.37 6.46 6.39
C THR A 125 -5.40 5.83 5.45
N ALA A 126 -5.48 6.27 4.19
CA ALA A 126 -6.34 5.66 3.19
C ALA A 126 -5.98 4.20 2.93
N CYS A 127 -4.69 3.89 2.74
CA CYS A 127 -4.20 2.52 2.60
C CYS A 127 -4.62 1.64 3.80
N TRP A 128 -4.44 2.14 5.02
CA TRP A 128 -4.86 1.43 6.23
C TRP A 128 -6.38 1.18 6.26
N MET A 129 -7.19 2.19 5.93
CA MET A 129 -8.64 2.06 5.91
C MET A 129 -9.13 1.08 4.85
N LEU A 130 -8.54 1.08 3.65
CA LEU A 130 -8.84 0.12 2.58
C LEU A 130 -8.57 -1.32 3.04
N TRP A 131 -7.39 -1.56 3.62
CA TRP A 131 -7.05 -2.88 4.16
C TRP A 131 -7.98 -3.30 5.29
N LYS A 132 -8.29 -2.39 6.22
CA LYS A 132 -9.21 -2.65 7.33
C LYS A 132 -10.62 -2.99 6.83
N PHE A 133 -11.12 -2.25 5.85
CA PHE A 133 -12.43 -2.49 5.23
C PHE A 133 -12.47 -3.87 4.56
N ARG A 134 -11.46 -4.23 3.77
CA ARG A 134 -11.35 -5.57 3.17
C ARG A 134 -11.37 -6.66 4.23
N ASN A 135 -10.60 -6.51 5.32
CA ASN A 135 -10.57 -7.54 6.36
C ASN A 135 -11.89 -7.69 7.10
N ALA A 136 -12.62 -6.60 7.35
CA ALA A 136 -13.96 -6.66 7.95
C ALA A 136 -14.99 -7.34 7.04
N THR A 137 -14.77 -7.40 5.73
CA THR A 137 -15.64 -8.17 4.82
C THR A 137 -15.35 -9.67 4.80
N LEU A 138 -14.27 -10.12 5.44
CA LEU A 138 -13.79 -11.51 5.38
C LEU A 138 -13.69 -12.22 6.72
N PHE A 139 -13.77 -11.46 7.82
CA PHE A 139 -13.70 -11.94 9.20
C PHE A 139 -14.77 -11.23 10.03
#